data_AF-A0A272EZ17-F1
#
_entry.id   AF-A0A272EZ17-F1
#
_cell.length_a   1.000
_cell.length_b   1.000
_cell.length_c   1.000
_cell.angle_alpha   90.00
_cell.angle_beta   90.00
_cell.angle_gamma   90.00
#
_symmetry.space_group_name_H-M   'P 1'
#
loop_
_entity.id
_entity.type
_entity.pdbx_description
1 polymer ?
#
loop_
_entity_poly.entity_id
_entity_poly.type
_entity_poly.pdbx_seq_one_letter_code
_entity_poly.pdbx_strand_id
1 'polypeptide(L)'
;MPQRPFLPHLPLLLTSLLLSLAACGGGGGDIAETAAPAGASSTSSATASHSSSARSSTSAGSQSSSSSSQRASSVSSASVYATLPSVAGCSVGALNDSERTAVLARLNGIRDRHGLPSVSYDSSDDSAAAQAAMYMVANRSLTHTPSGNGNCYTSEASRLAGTSNLYYSSAWGSSTLSQASTEAIRAYLIDENVSSLGHRRWVLFPFMGATAFGRVDDVSGSTSYMASTLRTIGGERTSVSSMAPDFVAYPHGDYPVSDFAKNWYLSFSAIASKTDRWANGSDHVSFANATIAVSDASGNSLSASDVSHDYSGYGLANSLQWKLDSLQDNVTYTVRIDNVLVNGGTRNYEYSFRLQ
;
A
#
# COMPACT_ATOMS: atom_id res chain seq x y z
N MET A 1 15.43 50.78 42.43
CA MET A 1 15.84 49.36 42.53
C MET A 1 14.86 48.62 43.44
N PRO A 2 14.39 47.41 43.11
CA PRO A 2 14.41 46.76 41.81
C PRO A 2 13.00 46.63 41.21
N GLN A 3 12.96 46.90 39.91
CA GLN A 3 11.86 46.66 39.00
C GLN A 3 11.75 45.16 38.72
N ARG A 4 10.52 44.66 38.64
CA ARG A 4 10.21 43.30 38.16
C ARG A 4 10.36 43.26 36.63
N PRO A 5 10.98 42.22 36.05
CA PRO A 5 11.16 42.15 34.61
C PRO A 5 9.83 41.85 33.90
N PHE A 6 9.50 42.70 32.94
CA PHE A 6 8.51 42.46 31.89
C PHE A 6 9.01 41.31 30.99
N LEU A 7 8.25 40.22 30.94
CA LEU A 7 8.38 39.20 29.91
C LEU A 7 7.52 39.62 28.70
N PRO A 8 8.06 39.67 27.47
CA PRO A 8 7.25 39.91 26.29
C PRO A 8 6.47 38.64 25.91
N HIS A 9 5.15 38.77 25.79
CA HIS A 9 4.26 37.77 25.23
C HIS A 9 4.62 37.52 23.77
N LEU A 10 5.17 36.34 23.49
CA LEU A 10 5.34 35.82 22.14
C LEU A 10 3.97 35.31 21.66
N PRO A 11 3.42 35.80 20.53
CA PRO A 11 2.19 35.24 19.98
C PRO A 11 2.50 33.86 19.42
N LEU A 12 1.89 32.83 20.01
CA LEU A 12 1.86 31.48 19.50
C LEU A 12 1.05 31.49 18.19
N LEU A 13 1.76 31.58 17.06
CA LEU A 13 1.18 31.38 15.74
C LEU A 13 0.71 29.92 15.63
N LEU A 14 -0.59 29.72 15.83
CA LEU A 14 -1.32 28.53 15.43
C LEU A 14 -1.22 28.44 13.90
N THR A 15 -0.25 27.69 13.38
CA THR A 15 -0.27 27.28 11.97
C THR A 15 -1.27 26.15 11.82
N SER A 16 -2.50 26.55 11.55
CA SER A 16 -3.59 25.71 11.08
C SER A 16 -3.17 25.06 9.76
N LEU A 17 -2.78 23.79 9.81
CA LEU A 17 -2.58 22.98 8.62
C LEU A 17 -3.96 22.66 8.03
N LEU A 18 -4.41 23.51 7.12
CA LEU A 18 -5.59 23.28 6.29
C LEU A 18 -5.30 22.13 5.33
N LEU A 19 -5.75 20.93 5.68
CA LEU A 19 -5.84 19.79 4.77
C LEU A 19 -7.04 20.03 3.84
N SER A 20 -6.78 20.54 2.64
CA SER A 20 -7.79 20.63 1.59
C SER A 20 -8.00 19.26 0.97
N LEU A 21 -9.13 18.63 1.29
CA LEU A 21 -9.67 17.49 0.53
C LEU A 21 -10.12 17.98 -0.84
N ALA A 22 -9.54 17.42 -1.90
CA ALA A 22 -10.10 17.48 -3.24
C ALA A 22 -10.19 16.05 -3.78
N ALA A 23 -11.38 15.46 -3.66
CA ALA A 23 -11.78 14.25 -4.37
C ALA A 23 -12.59 14.69 -5.59
N CYS A 24 -12.17 14.30 -6.78
CA CYS A 24 -12.99 14.39 -7.99
C CYS A 24 -13.04 13.03 -8.66
N GLY A 25 -14.24 12.43 -8.63
CA GLY A 25 -14.61 11.28 -9.43
C GLY A 25 -15.01 11.70 -10.85
N GLY A 26 -14.85 10.78 -11.80
CA GLY A 26 -15.32 10.90 -13.17
C GLY A 26 -15.79 9.54 -13.66
N GLY A 27 -17.09 9.46 -13.98
CA GLY A 27 -17.75 8.29 -14.54
C GLY A 27 -17.98 8.41 -16.05
N GLY A 28 -18.48 7.32 -16.63
CA GLY A 28 -19.21 7.33 -17.90
C GLY A 28 -18.87 6.19 -18.87
N GLY A 29 -19.87 5.40 -19.24
CA GLY A 29 -20.12 5.09 -20.65
C GLY A 29 -20.06 3.63 -21.08
N ASP A 30 -21.25 3.01 -21.08
CA ASP A 30 -21.69 1.74 -21.66
C ASP A 30 -21.13 1.35 -23.05
N ILE A 31 -20.91 0.05 -23.28
CA ILE A 31 -21.27 -0.64 -24.53
C ILE A 31 -21.68 -2.10 -24.27
N ALA A 32 -22.75 -2.48 -24.95
CA ALA A 32 -23.43 -3.77 -24.90
C ALA A 32 -22.75 -4.84 -25.78
N GLU A 33 -22.74 -6.07 -25.25
CA GLU A 33 -23.22 -7.32 -25.85
C GLU A 33 -22.85 -7.66 -27.31
N THR A 34 -22.12 -8.77 -27.51
CA THR A 34 -22.66 -10.00 -28.16
C THR A 34 -21.63 -11.13 -28.34
N ALA A 35 -22.14 -12.34 -28.08
CA ALA A 35 -21.91 -13.62 -28.77
C ALA A 35 -20.54 -14.33 -28.72
N ALA A 36 -20.50 -15.38 -27.88
CA ALA A 36 -19.81 -16.64 -28.17
C ALA A 36 -20.55 -17.41 -29.31
N PRO A 37 -19.95 -18.45 -29.94
CA PRO A 37 -19.95 -19.77 -29.28
C PRO A 37 -18.80 -20.75 -29.63
N ALA A 38 -18.68 -21.73 -28.73
CA ALA A 38 -18.46 -23.18 -28.92
C ALA A 38 -17.26 -23.72 -29.73
N GLY A 39 -16.51 -24.62 -29.08
CA GLY A 39 -15.53 -25.51 -29.72
C GLY A 39 -15.02 -26.63 -28.81
N ALA A 40 -15.84 -27.68 -28.71
CA ALA A 40 -15.62 -29.09 -28.34
C ALA A 40 -14.35 -29.59 -27.61
N SER A 41 -14.64 -30.42 -26.61
CA SER A 41 -13.82 -31.40 -25.88
C SER A 41 -13.14 -32.46 -26.75
N SER A 42 -11.99 -32.99 -26.31
CA SER A 42 -11.86 -34.39 -25.84
C SER A 42 -10.39 -34.83 -25.57
N THR A 43 -10.20 -35.38 -24.36
CA THR A 43 -9.37 -36.54 -23.96
C THR A 43 -7.93 -36.69 -24.46
N SER A 44 -6.98 -36.80 -23.53
CA SER A 44 -6.41 -38.09 -23.12
C SER A 44 -5.47 -37.97 -21.91
N SER A 45 -5.66 -38.87 -20.95
CA SER A 45 -4.82 -39.08 -19.78
C SER A 45 -3.70 -40.07 -20.11
N ALA A 46 -2.48 -39.83 -19.64
CA ALA A 46 -1.51 -40.88 -19.37
C ALA A 46 -0.53 -40.46 -18.26
N THR A 47 -0.60 -41.20 -17.17
CA THR A 47 0.24 -41.16 -15.97
C THR A 47 1.59 -41.82 -16.26
N ALA A 48 2.71 -41.25 -15.78
CA ALA A 48 3.89 -42.03 -15.43
C ALA A 48 4.79 -41.25 -14.45
N SER A 49 4.76 -41.72 -13.20
CA SER A 49 5.66 -41.41 -12.09
C SER A 49 7.12 -41.74 -12.42
N HIS A 50 8.09 -40.92 -12.00
CA HIS A 50 9.46 -41.36 -11.71
C HIS A 50 9.98 -40.62 -10.47
N SER A 51 10.15 -41.38 -9.38
CA SER A 51 10.95 -41.01 -8.21
C SER A 51 12.43 -41.21 -8.51
N SER A 52 13.29 -40.33 -7.99
CA SER A 52 14.61 -40.74 -7.51
C SER A 52 15.14 -39.77 -6.46
N SER A 53 15.35 -40.32 -5.27
CA SER A 53 16.12 -39.74 -4.17
C SER A 53 17.61 -40.01 -4.39
N ALA A 54 18.47 -39.06 -4.01
CA ALA A 54 19.84 -39.38 -3.57
C ALA A 54 20.37 -38.32 -2.59
N ARG A 55 20.64 -38.78 -1.36
CA ARG A 55 21.56 -38.21 -0.36
C ARG A 55 22.99 -38.25 -0.94
N SER A 56 24.04 -37.57 -0.48
CA SER A 56 24.57 -37.26 0.87
C SER A 56 25.80 -36.35 0.65
N SER A 57 26.15 -35.49 1.60
CA SER A 57 27.42 -35.61 2.37
C SER A 57 27.74 -34.34 3.15
N THR A 58 27.89 -34.56 4.44
CA THR A 58 28.48 -33.70 5.47
C THR A 58 30.00 -33.66 5.33
N SER A 59 30.61 -32.48 5.50
CA SER A 59 31.99 -32.36 5.98
C SER A 59 32.06 -31.28 7.06
N ALA A 60 32.62 -31.66 8.20
CA ALA A 60 32.98 -30.79 9.30
C ALA A 60 34.40 -30.24 9.08
N GLY A 61 34.64 -28.97 9.41
CA GLY A 61 35.97 -28.39 9.32
C GLY A 61 36.04 -26.92 9.74
N SER A 62 36.51 -26.73 10.98
CA SER A 62 37.25 -25.56 11.50
C SER A 62 36.54 -24.21 11.67
N GLN A 63 36.30 -23.91 12.95
CA GLN A 63 36.12 -22.58 13.48
C GLN A 63 37.35 -21.71 13.19
N SER A 64 37.14 -20.58 12.52
CA SER A 64 38.04 -19.44 12.53
C SER A 64 37.21 -18.24 12.92
N SER A 65 37.43 -17.76 14.14
CA SER A 65 36.95 -16.49 14.66
C SER A 65 37.57 -15.33 13.89
N SER A 66 36.96 -14.97 12.77
CA SER A 66 37.19 -13.68 12.11
C SER A 66 36.13 -12.70 12.59
N SER A 67 36.58 -11.69 13.32
CA SER A 67 35.82 -10.50 13.68
C SER A 67 35.40 -9.76 12.39
N SER A 68 34.26 -10.15 11.81
CA SER A 68 33.63 -9.40 10.74
C SER A 68 32.93 -8.20 11.35
N SER A 69 33.64 -7.07 11.43
CA SER A 69 32.99 -5.76 11.36
C SER A 69 32.22 -5.75 10.05
N GLN A 70 30.92 -6.07 10.11
CA GLN A 70 30.02 -5.98 8.97
C GLN A 70 29.97 -4.51 8.53
N ARG A 71 30.83 -4.15 7.56
CA ARG A 71 30.57 -3.01 6.69
C ARG A 71 29.20 -3.24 6.11
N ALA A 72 28.25 -2.35 6.40
CA ALA A 72 27.00 -2.28 5.67
C ALA A 72 27.34 -2.36 4.17
N SER A 73 26.90 -3.43 3.52
CA SER A 73 27.14 -3.64 2.09
C SER A 73 26.57 -2.42 1.37
N SER A 74 27.43 -1.61 0.77
CA SER A 74 27.00 -0.46 -0.03
C SER A 74 26.24 -1.02 -1.23
N VAL A 75 24.91 -0.89 -1.23
CA VAL A 75 24.08 -1.24 -2.38
C VAL A 75 24.49 -0.35 -3.54
N SER A 76 24.90 -0.96 -4.65
CA SER A 76 25.30 -0.23 -5.85
C SER A 76 24.09 0.39 -6.51
N SER A 77 24.19 1.63 -7.01
CA SER A 77 23.10 2.24 -7.78
C SER A 77 22.72 1.41 -9.02
N ALA A 78 23.67 0.62 -9.55
CA ALA A 78 23.44 -0.30 -10.66
C ALA A 78 22.49 -1.47 -10.33
N SER A 79 22.25 -1.78 -9.05
CA SER A 79 21.22 -2.77 -8.69
C SER A 79 19.80 -2.21 -8.81
N VAL A 80 19.63 -0.89 -8.70
CA VAL A 80 18.33 -0.22 -8.76
C VAL A 80 18.05 0.32 -10.18
N TYR A 81 19.05 0.93 -10.81
CA TYR A 81 18.90 1.69 -12.05
C TYR A 81 19.62 1.04 -13.23
N ALA A 82 18.90 0.91 -14.34
CA ALA A 82 19.47 0.67 -15.66
C ALA A 82 20.11 1.96 -16.20
N THR A 83 19.43 3.09 -15.97
CA THR A 83 19.93 4.44 -16.26
C THR A 83 19.74 5.31 -15.03
N LEU A 84 20.79 5.95 -14.54
CA LEU A 84 20.70 6.79 -13.36
C LEU A 84 19.83 8.04 -13.60
N PRO A 85 19.00 8.44 -12.62
CA PRO A 85 18.34 9.74 -12.67
C PRO A 85 19.35 10.87 -12.44
N SER A 86 18.99 12.07 -12.89
CA SER A 86 19.70 13.32 -12.62
C SER A 86 18.70 14.42 -12.31
N VAL A 87 18.66 14.85 -11.04
CA VAL A 87 17.78 15.94 -10.60
C VAL A 87 18.18 17.28 -11.20
N ALA A 88 19.49 17.54 -11.30
CA ALA A 88 20.00 18.80 -11.89
C ALA A 88 19.58 18.98 -13.36
N GLY A 89 19.43 17.88 -14.11
CA GLY A 89 18.97 17.89 -15.50
C GLY A 89 17.51 17.47 -15.69
N CYS A 90 16.76 17.25 -14.60
CA CYS A 90 15.40 16.68 -14.63
C CYS A 90 15.26 15.39 -15.47
N SER A 91 16.30 14.56 -15.49
CA SER A 91 16.29 13.27 -16.19
C SER A 91 15.88 12.16 -15.23
N VAL A 92 14.78 11.48 -15.52
CA VAL A 92 14.20 10.47 -14.60
C VAL A 92 14.94 9.14 -14.56
N GLY A 93 15.88 8.92 -15.48
CA GLY A 93 16.56 7.63 -15.60
C GLY A 93 15.60 6.49 -15.96
N ALA A 94 15.99 5.26 -15.62
CA ALA A 94 15.18 4.06 -15.79
C ALA A 94 15.55 3.02 -14.72
N LEU A 95 14.54 2.44 -14.07
CA LEU A 95 14.73 1.34 -13.13
C LEU A 95 15.07 0.05 -13.86
N ASN A 96 15.82 -0.83 -13.19
CA ASN A 96 15.98 -2.22 -13.63
C ASN A 96 14.63 -2.95 -13.62
N ASP A 97 14.47 -3.91 -14.52
CA ASP A 97 13.28 -4.77 -14.60
C ASP A 97 13.06 -5.54 -13.29
N SER A 98 14.15 -5.95 -12.63
CA SER A 98 14.11 -6.62 -11.33
C SER A 98 13.41 -5.80 -10.25
N GLU A 99 13.57 -4.47 -10.24
CA GLU A 99 12.90 -3.59 -9.28
C GLU A 99 11.39 -3.56 -9.52
N ARG A 100 10.99 -3.42 -10.78
CA ARG A 100 9.57 -3.38 -11.18
C ARG A 100 8.89 -4.72 -10.88
N THR A 101 9.57 -5.83 -11.18
CA THR A 101 9.10 -7.18 -10.83
C THR A 101 8.99 -7.38 -9.32
N ALA A 102 9.97 -6.94 -8.53
CA ALA A 102 9.93 -7.08 -7.07
C ALA A 102 8.79 -6.28 -6.44
N VAL A 103 8.55 -5.05 -6.91
CA VAL A 103 7.43 -4.22 -6.47
C VAL A 103 6.09 -4.86 -6.81
N LEU A 104 5.92 -5.34 -8.04
CA LEU A 104 4.68 -6.02 -8.45
C LEU A 104 4.45 -7.30 -7.65
N ALA A 105 5.48 -8.13 -7.46
CA ALA A 105 5.40 -9.35 -6.68
C ALA A 105 5.03 -9.07 -5.23
N ARG A 106 5.60 -8.01 -4.65
CA ARG A 106 5.27 -7.56 -3.29
C ARG A 106 3.81 -7.12 -3.18
N LEU A 107 3.34 -6.27 -4.10
CA LEU A 107 1.94 -5.83 -4.13
C LEU A 107 0.98 -7.01 -4.28
N ASN A 108 1.23 -7.90 -5.25
CA ASN A 108 0.37 -9.05 -5.49
C ASN A 108 0.41 -10.07 -4.35
N GLY A 109 1.55 -10.28 -3.69
CA GLY A 109 1.64 -11.14 -2.51
C GLY A 109 0.85 -10.59 -1.31
N ILE A 110 0.79 -9.27 -1.13
CA ILE A 110 -0.10 -8.64 -0.14
C ILE A 110 -1.56 -8.88 -0.52
N ARG A 111 -1.92 -8.62 -1.78
CA ARG A 111 -3.29 -8.74 -2.28
C ARG A 111 -3.82 -10.18 -2.19
N ASP A 112 -2.98 -11.16 -2.49
CA ASP A 112 -3.32 -12.58 -2.42
C ASP A 112 -3.74 -13.02 -1.01
N ARG A 113 -3.02 -12.59 0.04
CA ARG A 113 -3.40 -12.85 1.45
C ARG A 113 -4.78 -12.32 1.84
N HIS A 114 -5.25 -11.31 1.12
CA HIS A 114 -6.56 -10.69 1.31
C HIS A 114 -7.63 -11.24 0.36
N GLY A 115 -7.32 -12.30 -0.41
CA GLY A 115 -8.21 -12.86 -1.41
C GLY A 115 -8.53 -11.90 -2.57
N LEU A 116 -7.68 -10.89 -2.78
CA LEU A 116 -7.83 -9.90 -3.83
C LEU A 116 -7.18 -10.39 -5.14
N PRO A 117 -7.76 -10.07 -6.31
CA PRO A 117 -7.15 -10.38 -7.58
C PRO A 117 -5.80 -9.68 -7.75
N SER A 118 -4.84 -10.38 -8.37
CA SER A 118 -3.56 -9.82 -8.77
C SER A 118 -3.73 -8.69 -9.77
N VAL A 119 -2.84 -7.70 -9.68
CA VAL A 119 -2.72 -6.52 -10.54
C VAL A 119 -1.68 -6.82 -11.62
N SER A 120 -1.90 -6.32 -12.84
CA SER A 120 -0.92 -6.36 -13.93
C SER A 120 0.02 -5.16 -13.87
N TYR A 121 1.23 -5.31 -14.39
CA TYR A 121 2.15 -4.18 -14.58
C TYR A 121 1.90 -3.53 -15.93
N ASP A 122 1.84 -2.21 -15.95
CA ASP A 122 1.66 -1.38 -17.13
C ASP A 122 2.87 -0.44 -17.28
N SER A 123 3.83 -0.87 -18.10
CA SER A 123 5.06 -0.13 -18.31
C SER A 123 4.87 1.16 -19.12
N SER A 124 3.69 1.41 -19.70
CA SER A 124 3.44 2.65 -20.45
C SER A 124 3.50 3.89 -19.55
N ASP A 125 3.27 3.73 -18.25
CA ASP A 125 3.31 4.79 -17.24
C ASP A 125 4.63 4.86 -16.45
N ASP A 126 5.64 4.04 -16.75
CA ASP A 126 6.92 4.01 -16.02
C ASP A 126 7.60 5.38 -16.00
N SER A 127 7.70 6.02 -17.17
CA SER A 127 8.29 7.36 -17.30
C SER A 127 7.49 8.40 -16.52
N ALA A 128 6.16 8.35 -16.59
CA ALA A 128 5.30 9.31 -15.89
C ALA A 128 5.37 9.13 -14.36
N ALA A 129 5.42 7.89 -13.88
CA ALA A 129 5.58 7.58 -12.45
C ALA A 129 6.94 8.07 -11.93
N ALA A 130 8.00 7.90 -12.72
CA ALA A 130 9.33 8.40 -12.39
C ALA A 130 9.41 9.94 -12.45
N GLN A 131 8.66 10.60 -13.34
CA GLN A 131 8.53 12.07 -13.36
C GLN A 131 7.85 12.60 -12.09
N ALA A 132 6.80 11.94 -11.60
CA ALA A 132 6.19 12.29 -10.32
C ALA A 132 7.17 12.15 -9.15
N ALA A 133 7.95 11.05 -9.11
CA ALA A 133 9.00 10.86 -8.10
C ALA A 133 10.11 11.92 -8.20
N MET A 134 10.55 12.24 -9.43
CA MET A 134 11.52 13.30 -9.72
C MET A 134 11.05 14.64 -9.16
N TYR A 135 9.78 15.00 -9.37
CA TYR A 135 9.22 16.22 -8.82
C TYR A 135 9.34 16.27 -7.29
N MET A 136 8.98 15.19 -6.58
CA MET A 136 9.08 15.15 -5.11
C MET A 136 10.51 15.32 -4.63
N VAL A 137 11.46 14.64 -5.27
CA VAL A 137 12.89 14.75 -4.94
C VAL A 137 13.45 16.14 -5.25
N ALA A 138 13.12 16.71 -6.42
CA ALA A 138 13.60 18.03 -6.84
C ALA A 138 13.06 19.18 -5.98
N ASN A 139 11.89 19.00 -5.36
CA ASN A 139 11.25 20.00 -4.51
C ASN A 139 11.33 19.66 -3.01
N ARG A 140 11.98 18.54 -2.65
CA ARG A 140 12.18 18.06 -1.27
C ARG A 140 10.89 17.95 -0.45
N SER A 141 9.79 17.57 -1.11
CA SER A 141 8.45 17.58 -0.52
C SER A 141 7.56 16.54 -1.20
N LEU A 142 6.57 16.03 -0.47
CA LEU A 142 5.57 15.10 -0.95
C LEU A 142 4.24 15.83 -1.18
N THR A 143 3.67 15.73 -2.38
CA THR A 143 2.40 16.37 -2.75
C THR A 143 1.65 15.58 -3.83
N HIS A 144 0.32 15.51 -3.73
CA HIS A 144 -0.50 14.98 -4.82
C HIS A 144 -0.84 16.03 -5.89
N THR A 145 -0.52 17.30 -5.64
CA THR A 145 -0.83 18.42 -6.53
C THR A 145 0.44 19.22 -6.87
N PRO A 146 1.34 18.67 -7.71
CA PRO A 146 2.50 19.40 -8.21
C PRO A 146 2.11 20.77 -8.79
N SER A 147 2.85 21.80 -8.39
CA SER A 147 2.68 23.16 -8.93
C SER A 147 3.41 23.26 -10.26
N GLY A 148 2.78 23.94 -11.24
CA GLY A 148 3.38 24.18 -12.55
C GLY A 148 4.71 24.93 -12.53
N ASN A 149 5.02 25.63 -11.43
CA ASN A 149 6.27 26.36 -11.24
C ASN A 149 7.32 25.57 -10.43
N GLY A 150 7.02 24.35 -10.01
CA GLY A 150 7.96 23.52 -9.23
C GLY A 150 9.09 22.96 -10.09
N ASN A 151 10.20 22.62 -9.45
CA ASN A 151 11.36 22.05 -10.13
C ASN A 151 11.00 20.72 -10.80
N CYS A 152 11.48 20.52 -12.03
CA CYS A 152 11.21 19.33 -12.84
C CYS A 152 9.71 19.01 -13.03
N TYR A 153 8.86 20.03 -13.00
CA TYR A 153 7.43 19.88 -13.29
C TYR A 153 7.20 19.41 -14.74
N THR A 154 6.27 18.47 -14.88
CA THR A 154 5.63 18.11 -16.15
C THR A 154 4.14 17.85 -15.90
N SER A 155 3.32 17.88 -16.95
CA SER A 155 1.92 17.47 -16.85
C SER A 155 1.77 16.01 -16.41
N GLU A 156 2.68 15.14 -16.83
CA GLU A 156 2.71 13.73 -16.45
C GLU A 156 3.08 13.54 -14.98
N ALA A 157 4.03 14.33 -14.45
CA ALA A 157 4.33 14.34 -13.02
C ALA A 157 3.10 14.71 -12.20
N SER A 158 2.34 15.73 -12.63
CA SER A 158 1.09 16.15 -11.99
C SER A 158 0.02 15.06 -12.05
N ARG A 159 -0.20 14.48 -13.24
CA ARG A 159 -1.16 13.39 -13.44
C ARG A 159 -0.87 12.19 -12.53
N LEU A 160 0.39 11.73 -12.51
CA LEU A 160 0.75 10.55 -11.73
C LEU A 160 0.79 10.85 -10.24
N ALA A 161 1.23 12.04 -9.83
CA ALA A 161 1.15 12.44 -8.43
C ALA A 161 -0.31 12.40 -7.91
N GLY A 162 -1.26 12.89 -8.71
CA GLY A 162 -2.68 12.92 -8.35
C GLY A 162 -3.40 11.56 -8.40
N THR A 163 -2.80 10.52 -8.99
CA THR A 163 -3.44 9.22 -9.24
C THR A 163 -2.70 8.03 -8.61
N SER A 164 -1.78 8.32 -7.68
CA SER A 164 -0.86 7.33 -7.12
C SER A 164 -0.75 7.44 -5.61
N ASN A 165 -0.32 6.35 -4.98
CA ASN A 165 0.32 6.44 -3.68
C ASN A 165 1.75 6.98 -3.85
N LEU A 166 2.14 7.90 -2.97
CA LEU A 166 3.42 8.59 -3.00
C LEU A 166 4.21 8.30 -1.74
N TYR A 167 5.51 8.06 -1.89
CA TYR A 167 6.43 7.84 -0.80
C TYR A 167 7.62 8.76 -0.97
N TYR A 168 8.11 9.30 0.14
CA TYR A 168 9.28 10.16 0.18
C TYR A 168 10.09 9.85 1.43
N SER A 169 11.41 9.73 1.28
CA SER A 169 12.34 9.53 2.37
C SER A 169 13.58 10.41 2.18
N SER A 170 14.21 10.75 3.30
CA SER A 170 15.51 11.41 3.32
C SER A 170 16.36 10.84 4.43
N ALA A 171 17.66 10.73 4.20
CA ALA A 171 18.60 10.14 5.14
C ALA A 171 19.89 10.97 5.20
N TRP A 172 20.27 11.40 6.39
CA TRP A 172 21.54 12.09 6.63
C TRP A 172 22.65 11.07 6.92
N GLY A 173 23.78 11.19 6.23
CA GLY A 173 24.94 10.32 6.41
C GLY A 173 24.76 8.87 5.95
N SER A 174 23.65 8.56 5.27
CA SER A 174 23.33 7.23 4.74
C SER A 174 22.73 7.33 3.34
N SER A 175 22.85 6.26 2.55
CA SER A 175 22.31 6.21 1.18
C SER A 175 20.90 5.61 1.16
N THR A 176 19.97 6.29 0.50
CA THR A 176 18.62 5.78 0.21
C THR A 176 18.63 4.62 -0.80
N LEU A 177 19.72 4.40 -1.54
CA LEU A 177 19.88 3.25 -2.41
C LEU A 177 19.85 1.91 -1.65
N SER A 178 20.16 1.94 -0.34
CA SER A 178 20.02 0.76 0.52
C SER A 178 18.57 0.41 0.86
N GLN A 179 17.64 1.36 0.67
CA GLN A 179 16.21 1.13 0.86
C GLN A 179 15.65 0.42 -0.37
N ALA A 180 15.08 -0.76 -0.20
CA ALA A 180 14.44 -1.50 -1.29
C ALA A 180 13.17 -0.77 -1.76
N SER A 181 12.87 -0.84 -3.06
CA SER A 181 11.65 -0.23 -3.61
C SER A 181 10.36 -0.83 -3.01
N THR A 182 10.42 -2.08 -2.55
CA THR A 182 9.33 -2.77 -1.85
C THR A 182 8.97 -2.17 -0.49
N GLU A 183 9.87 -1.38 0.12
CA GLU A 183 9.58 -0.69 1.38
C GLU A 183 8.49 0.36 1.22
N ALA A 184 8.37 1.00 0.06
CA ALA A 184 7.27 1.91 -0.21
C ALA A 184 5.91 1.19 -0.16
N ILE A 185 5.84 -0.04 -0.70
CA ILE A 185 4.61 -0.85 -0.68
C ILE A 185 4.25 -1.25 0.76
N ARG A 186 5.25 -1.60 1.57
CA ARG A 186 5.07 -1.85 3.01
C ARG A 186 4.54 -0.59 3.72
N ALA A 187 5.16 0.57 3.47
CA ALA A 187 4.77 1.83 4.08
C ALA A 187 3.33 2.22 3.72
N TYR A 188 2.92 2.06 2.45
CA TYR A 188 1.54 2.30 2.01
C TYR A 188 0.54 1.37 2.69
N LEU A 189 0.90 0.10 2.88
CA LEU A 189 0.04 -0.88 3.50
C LEU A 189 -0.17 -0.58 4.99
N ILE A 190 0.90 -0.31 5.73
CA ILE A 190 0.80 -0.01 7.17
C ILE A 190 0.17 1.36 7.37
N ASP A 191 0.53 2.35 6.54
CA ASP A 191 -0.04 3.69 6.53
C ASP A 191 0.05 4.41 7.89
N GLU A 192 1.16 4.19 8.60
CA GLU A 192 1.40 4.77 9.92
C GLU A 192 1.33 6.30 9.85
N ASN A 193 0.72 6.91 10.88
CA ASN A 193 0.53 8.36 11.00
C ASN A 193 -0.38 8.98 9.92
N VAL A 194 -1.10 8.17 9.13
CA VAL A 194 -2.11 8.62 8.17
C VAL A 194 -3.49 8.15 8.62
N SER A 195 -4.27 9.04 9.24
CA SER A 195 -5.57 8.67 9.84
C SER A 195 -6.64 8.27 8.83
N SER A 196 -6.53 8.70 7.56
CA SER A 196 -7.46 8.33 6.49
C SER A 196 -7.25 6.92 5.94
N LEU A 197 -6.10 6.32 6.24
CA LEU A 197 -5.65 5.04 5.67
C LEU A 197 -5.70 5.00 4.13
N GLY A 198 -5.59 6.17 3.47
CA GLY A 198 -5.80 6.31 2.04
C GLY A 198 -4.86 5.44 1.20
N HIS A 199 -3.58 5.33 1.60
CA HIS A 199 -2.62 4.52 0.87
C HIS A 199 -2.96 3.03 1.00
N ARG A 200 -3.32 2.59 2.21
CA ARG A 200 -3.72 1.21 2.48
C ARG A 200 -4.97 0.85 1.70
N ARG A 201 -5.97 1.72 1.70
CA ARG A 201 -7.24 1.53 0.99
C ARG A 201 -7.02 1.38 -0.51
N TRP A 202 -6.06 2.10 -1.09
CA TRP A 202 -5.67 1.89 -2.48
C TRP A 202 -4.92 0.58 -2.70
N VAL A 203 -3.92 0.23 -1.87
CA VAL A 203 -3.18 -1.05 -1.99
C VAL A 203 -4.14 -2.26 -1.96
N LEU A 204 -5.14 -2.18 -1.09
CA LEU A 204 -6.14 -3.21 -0.88
C LEU A 204 -7.43 -3.03 -1.72
N PHE A 205 -7.40 -2.12 -2.71
CA PHE A 205 -8.57 -1.87 -3.53
C PHE A 205 -8.87 -3.07 -4.46
N PRO A 206 -10.04 -3.72 -4.34
CA PRO A 206 -10.37 -4.90 -5.15
C PRO A 206 -10.30 -4.64 -6.66
N PHE A 207 -10.79 -3.48 -7.09
CA PHE A 207 -10.92 -3.17 -8.51
C PHE A 207 -9.64 -2.62 -9.14
N MET A 208 -8.53 -2.46 -8.42
CA MET A 208 -7.25 -2.12 -9.06
C MET A 208 -6.87 -3.22 -10.06
N GLY A 209 -6.70 -2.89 -11.34
CA GLY A 209 -6.46 -3.85 -12.43
C GLY A 209 -5.02 -3.85 -12.92
N ALA A 210 -4.47 -2.66 -13.12
CA ALA A 210 -3.11 -2.39 -13.57
C ALA A 210 -2.44 -1.32 -12.68
N THR A 211 -1.11 -1.36 -12.61
CA THR A 211 -0.29 -0.36 -11.90
C THR A 211 1.00 -0.10 -12.65
N ALA A 212 1.68 0.99 -12.28
CA ALA A 212 3.03 1.34 -12.71
C ALA A 212 3.81 1.87 -11.51
N PHE A 213 5.13 1.74 -11.54
CA PHE A 213 6.00 2.18 -10.44
C PHE A 213 7.15 3.05 -10.95
N GLY A 214 7.41 4.15 -10.24
CA GLY A 214 8.55 5.01 -10.49
C GLY A 214 9.29 5.30 -9.19
N ARG A 215 10.62 5.45 -9.30
CA ARG A 215 11.48 5.80 -8.16
C ARG A 215 12.63 6.68 -8.64
N VAL A 216 12.93 7.72 -7.87
CA VAL A 216 14.07 8.61 -8.09
C VAL A 216 14.84 8.74 -6.79
N ASP A 217 16.16 8.58 -6.85
CA ASP A 217 17.11 8.86 -5.78
C ASP A 217 17.98 10.06 -6.17
N ASP A 218 18.41 10.82 -5.17
CA ASP A 218 19.32 11.95 -5.32
C ASP A 218 20.18 12.13 -4.07
N VAL A 219 21.35 12.75 -4.22
CA VAL A 219 22.23 13.08 -3.10
C VAL A 219 22.61 14.55 -3.19
N SER A 220 22.33 15.29 -2.13
CA SER A 220 22.76 16.68 -1.98
C SER A 220 23.55 16.85 -0.69
N GLY A 221 24.85 17.11 -0.83
CA GLY A 221 25.78 17.15 0.29
C GLY A 221 25.82 15.81 1.02
N SER A 222 25.53 15.82 2.32
CA SER A 222 25.48 14.62 3.17
C SER A 222 24.09 13.97 3.28
N THR A 223 23.10 14.49 2.55
CA THR A 223 21.72 13.99 2.62
C THR A 223 21.35 13.28 1.32
N SER A 224 20.88 12.05 1.45
CA SER A 224 20.26 11.31 0.35
C SER A 224 18.74 11.47 0.41
N TYR A 225 18.10 11.50 -0.75
CA TYR A 225 16.67 11.65 -0.91
C TYR A 225 16.15 10.57 -1.85
N MET A 226 14.97 10.05 -1.56
CA MET A 226 14.29 9.11 -2.43
C MET A 226 12.81 9.41 -2.44
N ALA A 227 12.19 9.31 -3.62
CA ALA A 227 10.76 9.26 -3.74
C ALA A 227 10.34 8.09 -4.63
N SER A 228 9.14 7.60 -4.41
CA SER A 228 8.49 6.67 -5.33
C SER A 228 7.01 6.94 -5.50
N THR A 229 6.50 6.47 -6.62
CA THR A 229 5.12 6.63 -7.07
C THR A 229 4.60 5.25 -7.46
N LEU A 230 3.46 4.83 -6.90
CA LEU A 230 2.74 3.63 -7.32
C LEU A 230 1.37 4.05 -7.84
N ARG A 231 1.11 3.88 -9.14
CA ARG A 231 -0.19 4.24 -9.72
C ARG A 231 -1.30 3.37 -9.16
N THR A 232 -2.35 4.01 -8.65
CA THR A 232 -3.49 3.31 -8.03
C THR A 232 -4.81 3.58 -8.73
N ILE A 233 -4.87 4.63 -9.57
CA ILE A 233 -6.07 5.07 -10.30
C ILE A 233 -5.82 5.01 -11.83
N GLY A 234 -6.87 4.74 -12.60
CA GLY A 234 -6.85 4.76 -14.07
C GLY A 234 -6.40 3.45 -14.72
N GLY A 235 -6.43 2.35 -13.98
CA GLY A 235 -6.10 1.01 -14.44
C GLY A 235 -7.07 -0.04 -13.92
N GLU A 236 -8.24 0.36 -13.47
CA GLU A 236 -9.14 -0.50 -12.72
C GLU A 236 -9.90 -1.48 -13.62
N ARG A 237 -10.12 -2.68 -13.10
CA ARG A 237 -11.04 -3.66 -13.70
C ARG A 237 -12.50 -3.27 -13.45
N THR A 238 -13.40 -3.84 -14.24
CA THR A 238 -14.85 -3.59 -14.13
C THR A 238 -15.53 -4.50 -13.12
N SER A 239 -14.97 -5.69 -12.86
CA SER A 239 -15.57 -6.68 -11.96
C SER A 239 -14.53 -7.45 -11.15
N VAL A 240 -14.94 -7.85 -9.96
CA VAL A 240 -14.26 -8.75 -9.03
C VAL A 240 -15.15 -9.91 -8.60
N SER A 241 -16.10 -10.33 -9.45
CA SER A 241 -17.08 -11.39 -9.14
C SER A 241 -16.45 -12.74 -8.77
N SER A 242 -15.19 -12.98 -9.15
CA SER A 242 -14.43 -14.18 -8.78
C SER A 242 -13.88 -14.15 -7.35
N MET A 243 -13.88 -13.00 -6.67
CA MET A 243 -13.47 -12.93 -5.28
C MET A 243 -14.43 -13.72 -4.41
N ALA A 244 -13.91 -14.58 -3.54
CA ALA A 244 -14.72 -15.27 -2.55
C ALA A 244 -15.19 -14.33 -1.43
N PRO A 245 -14.31 -13.51 -0.78
CA PRO A 245 -14.76 -12.62 0.29
C PRO A 245 -15.68 -11.50 -0.23
N ASP A 246 -16.67 -11.13 0.58
CA ASP A 246 -17.53 -9.95 0.39
C ASP A 246 -17.05 -8.76 1.25
N PHE A 247 -15.78 -8.79 1.66
CA PHE A 247 -15.16 -7.75 2.47
C PHE A 247 -13.65 -7.72 2.21
N VAL A 248 -13.02 -6.64 2.68
CA VAL A 248 -11.56 -6.51 2.77
C VAL A 248 -11.24 -6.10 4.20
N ALA A 249 -10.39 -6.87 4.88
CA ALA A 249 -9.97 -6.61 6.24
C ALA A 249 -8.44 -6.51 6.31
N TYR A 250 -7.91 -5.71 7.22
CA TYR A 250 -6.49 -5.64 7.49
C TYR A 250 -6.24 -5.54 9.00
N PRO A 251 -5.42 -6.44 9.58
CA PRO A 251 -4.84 -7.65 8.95
C PRO A 251 -5.91 -8.74 8.72
N HIS A 252 -5.59 -9.76 7.91
CA HIS A 252 -6.48 -10.89 7.61
C HIS A 252 -5.68 -12.18 7.43
N GLY A 253 -6.13 -13.26 8.08
CA GLY A 253 -5.44 -14.55 8.10
C GLY A 253 -4.06 -14.47 8.77
N ASP A 254 -3.19 -15.38 8.36
CA ASP A 254 -1.79 -15.36 8.74
C ASP A 254 -1.08 -14.15 8.11
N TYR A 255 -0.61 -13.23 8.95
CA TYR A 255 -0.13 -11.91 8.53
C TYR A 255 1.31 -11.65 8.97
N PRO A 256 2.22 -11.24 8.07
CA PRO A 256 3.60 -10.98 8.45
C PRO A 256 3.69 -9.87 9.50
N VAL A 257 4.44 -10.08 10.59
CA VAL A 257 4.71 -9.03 11.60
C VAL A 257 5.38 -7.82 10.95
N SER A 258 6.23 -8.06 9.94
CA SER A 258 6.84 -6.98 9.17
C SER A 258 5.80 -6.10 8.49
N ASP A 259 4.59 -6.58 8.23
CA ASP A 259 3.61 -5.87 7.41
C ASP A 259 2.53 -5.22 8.28
N PHE A 260 2.70 -5.16 9.60
CA PHE A 260 1.72 -4.65 10.53
C PHE A 260 2.35 -3.87 11.70
N ALA A 261 1.69 -2.79 12.13
CA ALA A 261 2.07 -2.02 13.29
C ALA A 261 1.02 -2.16 14.39
N LYS A 262 1.40 -2.80 15.51
CA LYS A 262 0.48 -3.18 16.60
C LYS A 262 -0.20 -2.00 17.30
N ASN A 263 0.40 -0.81 17.24
CA ASN A 263 -0.15 0.43 17.79
C ASN A 263 -0.90 1.26 16.74
N TRP A 264 -1.16 0.71 15.55
CA TRP A 264 -1.83 1.38 14.46
C TRP A 264 -3.17 0.71 14.11
N TYR A 265 -3.94 1.35 13.22
CA TYR A 265 -5.31 0.94 12.94
C TYR A 265 -5.39 -0.42 12.24
N LEU A 266 -6.32 -1.24 12.70
CA LEU A 266 -6.99 -2.26 11.90
C LEU A 266 -8.05 -1.56 11.02
N SER A 267 -8.41 -2.17 9.89
CA SER A 267 -9.42 -1.62 8.99
C SER A 267 -10.28 -2.70 8.34
N PHE A 268 -11.53 -2.34 8.05
CA PHE A 268 -12.52 -3.20 7.41
C PHE A 268 -13.35 -2.41 6.39
N SER A 269 -13.58 -3.00 5.23
CA SER A 269 -14.50 -2.49 4.21
C SER A 269 -15.44 -3.61 3.77
N ALA A 270 -16.74 -3.31 3.68
CA ALA A 270 -17.72 -4.22 3.09
C ALA A 270 -17.77 -4.03 1.56
N ILE A 271 -18.02 -5.11 0.82
CA ILE A 271 -18.24 -5.08 -0.63
C ILE A 271 -19.74 -5.28 -0.87
N ALA A 272 -20.44 -4.19 -1.15
CA ALA A 272 -21.86 -4.20 -1.52
C ALA A 272 -22.08 -4.61 -2.98
N SER A 273 -21.11 -4.34 -3.86
CA SER A 273 -21.15 -4.72 -5.27
C SER A 273 -19.78 -5.15 -5.79
N LYS A 274 -19.73 -6.33 -6.41
CA LYS A 274 -18.54 -6.89 -7.10
C LYS A 274 -18.49 -6.56 -8.60
N THR A 275 -19.53 -5.92 -9.13
CA THR A 275 -19.66 -5.59 -10.56
C THR A 275 -19.76 -4.09 -10.81
N ASP A 276 -19.91 -3.28 -9.75
CA ASP A 276 -19.88 -1.84 -9.82
C ASP A 276 -19.07 -1.30 -8.63
N ARG A 277 -17.91 -0.71 -8.94
CA ARG A 277 -17.00 -0.17 -7.92
C ARG A 277 -17.61 0.99 -7.15
N TRP A 278 -18.49 1.76 -7.79
CA TRP A 278 -19.10 2.97 -7.21
C TRP A 278 -20.25 2.62 -6.26
N ALA A 279 -20.88 1.46 -6.46
CA ALA A 279 -21.90 0.90 -5.58
C ALA A 279 -21.33 0.26 -4.29
N ASN A 280 -20.32 0.89 -3.69
CA ASN A 280 -19.71 0.49 -2.41
C ASN A 280 -19.57 1.68 -1.43
N GLY A 281 -20.18 2.83 -1.74
CA GLY A 281 -20.17 4.02 -0.89
C GLY A 281 -21.27 4.06 0.18
N SER A 282 -21.51 5.24 0.75
CA SER A 282 -22.49 5.48 1.83
C SER A 282 -23.94 5.13 1.46
N ASP A 283 -24.28 5.15 0.17
CA ASP A 283 -25.62 4.80 -0.31
C ASP A 283 -25.87 3.28 -0.25
N HIS A 284 -24.81 2.49 -0.13
CA HIS A 284 -24.84 1.03 -0.17
C HIS A 284 -24.35 0.37 1.11
N VAL A 285 -23.45 1.03 1.85
CA VAL A 285 -22.86 0.52 3.10
C VAL A 285 -23.05 1.56 4.20
N SER A 286 -23.53 1.13 5.37
CA SER A 286 -23.53 1.96 6.57
C SER A 286 -23.00 1.21 7.79
N PHE A 287 -22.05 1.85 8.49
CA PHE A 287 -21.49 1.41 9.76
C PHE A 287 -22.14 2.08 10.99
N ALA A 288 -23.22 2.86 10.82
CA ALA A 288 -23.79 3.67 11.89
C ALA A 288 -24.23 2.85 13.13
N ASN A 289 -24.66 1.61 12.92
CA ASN A 289 -25.06 0.69 13.99
C ASN A 289 -24.05 -0.46 14.19
N ALA A 290 -22.91 -0.42 13.49
CA ALA A 290 -21.98 -1.53 13.51
C ALA A 290 -21.29 -1.66 14.87
N THR A 291 -21.11 -2.91 15.33
CA THR A 291 -20.42 -3.20 16.59
C THR A 291 -19.23 -4.12 16.34
N ILE A 292 -18.10 -3.82 16.96
CA ILE A 292 -16.85 -4.59 16.83
C ILE A 292 -16.64 -5.40 18.11
N ALA A 293 -16.49 -6.71 17.98
CA ALA A 293 -16.05 -7.60 19.03
C ALA A 293 -14.79 -8.33 18.59
N VAL A 294 -13.76 -8.35 19.44
CA VAL A 294 -12.50 -9.05 19.16
C VAL A 294 -12.19 -9.98 20.32
N SER A 295 -11.80 -11.22 20.04
CA SER A 295 -11.36 -12.17 21.04
C SER A 295 -10.10 -12.91 20.61
N ASP A 296 -9.24 -13.27 21.57
CA ASP A 296 -8.13 -14.19 21.32
C ASP A 296 -8.60 -15.65 21.24
N ALA A 297 -7.66 -16.56 20.91
CA ALA A 297 -7.93 -18.00 20.84
C ALA A 297 -8.36 -18.65 22.17
N SER A 298 -8.14 -18.00 23.30
CA SER A 298 -8.60 -18.45 24.63
C SER A 298 -9.99 -17.92 24.98
N GLY A 299 -10.59 -17.10 24.11
CA GLY A 299 -11.89 -16.47 24.33
C GLY A 299 -11.83 -15.19 25.17
N ASN A 300 -10.63 -14.65 25.46
CA ASN A 300 -10.53 -13.37 26.14
C ASN A 300 -10.88 -12.24 25.17
N SER A 301 -11.77 -11.34 25.58
CA SER A 301 -12.15 -10.18 24.78
C SER A 301 -11.07 -9.09 24.79
N LEU A 302 -10.84 -8.48 23.63
CA LEU A 302 -10.03 -7.28 23.47
C LEU A 302 -10.96 -6.09 23.19
N SER A 303 -10.70 -4.97 23.87
CA SER A 303 -11.46 -3.73 23.67
C SER A 303 -10.98 -3.00 22.42
N ALA A 304 -11.89 -2.76 21.48
CA ALA A 304 -11.66 -1.83 20.39
C ALA A 304 -11.66 -0.39 20.91
N SER A 305 -10.66 0.39 20.51
CA SER A 305 -10.55 1.81 20.83
C SER A 305 -10.40 2.64 19.55
N ASP A 306 -10.57 3.96 19.68
CA ASP A 306 -10.36 4.91 18.57
C ASP A 306 -11.15 4.51 17.29
N VAL A 307 -12.39 4.06 17.52
CA VAL A 307 -13.26 3.55 16.45
C VAL A 307 -13.79 4.72 15.63
N SER A 308 -13.59 4.66 14.33
CA SER A 308 -14.15 5.63 13.39
C SER A 308 -14.49 4.96 12.06
N HIS A 309 -15.33 5.63 11.28
CA HIS A 309 -15.61 5.21 9.92
C HIS A 309 -15.82 6.42 9.00
N ASP A 310 -15.55 6.24 7.72
CA ASP A 310 -15.77 7.25 6.69
C ASP A 310 -16.10 6.61 5.33
N TYR A 311 -16.54 7.45 4.40
CA TYR A 311 -16.92 7.07 3.04
C TYR A 311 -16.13 7.85 1.99
N SER A 312 -14.92 8.31 2.34
CA SER A 312 -14.04 9.04 1.42
C SER A 312 -13.68 8.17 0.23
N GLY A 313 -13.47 8.77 -0.95
CA GLY A 313 -13.22 8.05 -2.22
C GLY A 313 -11.83 7.45 -2.37
N TYR A 314 -11.30 6.78 -1.34
CA TYR A 314 -10.03 6.03 -1.41
C TYR A 314 -10.31 4.53 -1.54
N GLY A 315 -9.90 3.89 -2.63
CA GLY A 315 -10.19 2.48 -2.88
C GLY A 315 -11.71 2.20 -2.84
N LEU A 316 -12.13 1.30 -1.95
CA LEU A 316 -13.57 1.17 -1.62
C LEU A 316 -14.01 2.37 -0.79
N ALA A 317 -15.08 3.03 -1.20
CA ALA A 317 -15.60 4.24 -0.55
C ALA A 317 -16.37 3.96 0.77
N ASN A 318 -15.91 2.99 1.56
CA ASN A 318 -16.36 2.73 2.93
C ASN A 318 -15.19 2.14 3.72
N SER A 319 -14.93 2.65 4.92
CA SER A 319 -13.86 2.16 5.79
C SER A 319 -14.29 2.28 7.25
N LEU A 320 -14.25 1.18 7.98
CA LEU A 320 -14.34 1.12 9.44
C LEU A 320 -12.94 0.83 9.98
N GLN A 321 -12.47 1.59 10.96
CA GLN A 321 -11.14 1.44 11.54
C GLN A 321 -11.18 1.54 13.06
N TRP A 322 -10.26 0.84 13.71
CA TRP A 322 -10.12 0.82 15.17
C TRP A 322 -8.71 0.38 15.56
N LYS A 323 -8.35 0.62 16.83
CA LYS A 323 -7.12 0.12 17.44
C LYS A 323 -7.42 -0.97 18.43
N LEU A 324 -6.42 -1.82 18.67
CA LEU A 324 -6.43 -2.82 19.72
C LEU A 324 -5.13 -2.69 20.51
N ASP A 325 -5.23 -2.78 21.83
CA ASP A 325 -4.06 -2.83 22.70
C ASP A 325 -3.56 -4.26 22.86
N SER A 326 -2.26 -4.39 23.18
CA SER A 326 -1.66 -5.66 23.61
C SER A 326 -1.69 -6.81 22.60
N LEU A 327 -1.75 -6.51 21.29
CA LEU A 327 -1.59 -7.53 20.24
C LEU A 327 -0.23 -8.24 20.37
N GLN A 328 -0.25 -9.57 20.31
CA GLN A 328 0.92 -10.43 20.43
C GLN A 328 1.19 -11.17 19.12
N ASP A 329 2.45 -11.52 18.91
CA ASP A 329 2.82 -12.40 17.81
C ASP A 329 2.38 -13.83 18.12
N ASN A 330 2.06 -14.58 17.07
CA ASN A 330 1.61 -15.97 17.08
C ASN A 330 0.31 -16.22 17.88
N VAL A 331 -0.48 -15.18 18.18
CA VAL A 331 -1.82 -15.29 18.74
C VAL A 331 -2.86 -15.06 17.64
N THR A 332 -3.81 -15.98 17.51
CA THR A 332 -4.96 -15.81 16.62
C THR A 332 -6.02 -14.97 17.32
N TYR A 333 -6.48 -13.93 16.63
CA TYR A 333 -7.59 -13.08 17.02
C TYR A 333 -8.76 -13.29 16.07
N THR A 334 -9.97 -13.43 16.60
CA THR A 334 -11.21 -13.43 15.85
C THR A 334 -11.89 -12.08 15.99
N VAL A 335 -12.24 -11.47 14.86
CA VAL A 335 -12.95 -10.20 14.78
C VAL A 335 -14.37 -10.48 14.28
N ARG A 336 -15.36 -9.97 15.00
CA ARG A 336 -16.76 -9.92 14.60
C ARG A 336 -17.19 -8.48 14.41
N ILE A 337 -17.84 -8.20 13.28
CA ILE A 337 -18.43 -6.91 12.98
C ILE A 337 -19.90 -7.16 12.66
N ASP A 338 -20.75 -6.87 13.63
CA ASP A 338 -22.19 -7.07 13.51
C ASP A 338 -22.89 -5.78 13.08
N ASN A 339 -24.11 -5.90 12.56
CA ASN A 339 -25.01 -4.79 12.29
C ASN A 339 -24.54 -3.80 11.20
N VAL A 340 -23.76 -4.27 10.22
CA VAL A 340 -23.41 -3.47 9.04
C VAL A 340 -24.60 -3.48 8.08
N LEU A 341 -25.11 -2.31 7.69
CA LEU A 341 -26.17 -2.24 6.69
C LEU A 341 -25.54 -2.30 5.29
N VAL A 342 -25.94 -3.27 4.47
CA VAL A 342 -25.47 -3.44 3.09
C VAL A 342 -26.65 -3.62 2.15
N ASN A 343 -26.83 -2.68 1.21
CA ASN A 343 -27.96 -2.63 0.28
C ASN A 343 -29.32 -2.76 0.99
N GLY A 344 -29.49 -2.08 2.13
CA GLY A 344 -30.70 -2.11 2.94
C GLY A 344 -30.88 -3.35 3.83
N GLY A 345 -30.01 -4.36 3.73
CA GLY A 345 -30.03 -5.55 4.58
C GLY A 345 -28.92 -5.54 5.64
N THR A 346 -29.24 -5.94 6.87
CA THR A 346 -28.22 -6.09 7.92
C THR A 346 -27.34 -7.31 7.64
N ARG A 347 -26.03 -7.13 7.74
CA ARG A 347 -25.01 -8.17 7.59
C ARG A 347 -24.05 -8.16 8.78
N ASN A 348 -23.57 -9.35 9.11
CA ASN A 348 -22.54 -9.58 10.09
C ASN A 348 -21.34 -10.23 9.39
N TYR A 349 -20.14 -9.86 9.83
CA TYR A 349 -18.88 -10.37 9.31
C TYR A 349 -18.06 -10.98 10.43
N GLU A 350 -17.37 -12.06 10.11
CA GLU A 350 -16.40 -12.69 10.99
C GLU A 350 -15.15 -13.00 10.18
N TYR A 351 -13.99 -12.67 10.73
CA TYR A 351 -12.71 -13.07 10.19
C TYR A 351 -11.69 -13.24 11.31
N SER A 352 -10.55 -13.85 11.01
CA SER A 352 -9.46 -13.98 11.97
C SER A 352 -8.15 -13.49 11.39
N PHE A 353 -7.20 -13.18 12.28
CA PHE A 353 -5.83 -12.91 11.90
C PHE A 353 -4.84 -13.43 12.95
N ARG A 354 -3.61 -13.73 12.52
CA ARG A 354 -2.48 -14.06 13.40
C ARG A 354 -1.22 -13.39 12.88
N LEU A 355 -0.53 -12.64 13.72
CA LEU A 355 0.73 -11.97 13.36
C LEU A 355 1.89 -12.98 13.46
N GLN A 356 2.66 -13.23 12.40
CA GLN A 356 3.79 -14.19 12.42
C GLN A 356 5.02 -13.77 11.61
#